data_AF-A0A2E3FEC9-F1
#
_entry.id   AF-A0A2E3FEC9-F1
#
_cell.length_a   1.000
_cell.length_b   1.000
_cell.length_c   1.000
_cell.angle_alpha   90.00
_cell.angle_beta   90.00
_cell.angle_gamma   90.00
#
_symmetry.space_group_name_H-M   'P 1'
#
loop_
_entity.id
_entity.type
_entity.pdbx_description
1 polymer ?
#
loop_
_entity_poly.entity_id
_entity_poly.type
_entity_poly.pdbx_seq_one_letter_code
_entity_poly.pdbx_strand_id
1 'polypeptide(L)'
;MTTAEKAQLHLVLQPLVAADRDQVAAFLTQVLDKTECVLHPDVPTALAARETGRVLVLVETPMRELARRMAGGVLPAQALADWTARTDVLLAACRKDRRHVRLMTWDSLLAGDRASLDMLAEMVAQPVPDTIEGMPEEGAPDACLQVLAGVFLQGSDAPARHQIEGLLAGPGMEIGPALVAQAVQRSLAQDQAVADLNKQLGTAAQESAILRQGLKEMQEQLTAQETRAAQDNAALTKQTRAELDGMGGQLQRLTAERDLLQESLRDMSARVQGMLEGDAKLQAERTASLEQQLTSLRSERDLLTKTLSDLRSQMNQDDLARAEKERPVREALEARVMSLENERKLLRISLADLEAQSGTLEMQLSEREDQLSRKGPSEEQLAAVAKERDLLQASLAQAEAQKNTLNERVMSQGRQIQDMEAQLVALSDVTVERDLLRESLDGQRQEVAVSQEDFRRAEDRLLEMQMVQSSNEALSRQAERAEQDRLLSASALGAVLLDDSLRMRDLQGQLDQTWGKLSQTKTMLDATEQALEQQKQAREASEAEHGRQSAETQAVLQEREAYIAHLTAELDKIYGSKSWRVTAPMRSARSKLSKNKP
;
A
#
# COMPACT_ATOMS: atom_id res chain seq x y z
N MET A 1 -90.06 -19.82 31.45
CA MET A 1 -88.79 -19.57 32.14
C MET A 1 -89.06 -18.48 33.16
N THR A 2 -89.28 -18.89 34.41
CA THR A 2 -89.46 -17.99 35.55
C THR A 2 -88.15 -17.23 35.74
N THR A 3 -88.21 -15.90 35.76
CA THR A 3 -87.11 -15.06 36.25
C THR A 3 -86.80 -15.49 37.67
N ALA A 4 -85.78 -16.34 37.85
CA ALA A 4 -85.29 -16.70 39.17
C ALA A 4 -84.84 -15.38 39.81
N GLU A 5 -85.53 -14.99 40.89
CA GLU A 5 -85.18 -13.84 41.72
C GLU A 5 -83.69 -13.95 42.06
N LYS A 6 -82.87 -13.05 41.52
CA LYS A 6 -81.46 -13.00 41.87
C LYS A 6 -81.38 -12.60 43.34
N ALA A 7 -80.61 -13.36 44.13
CA ALA A 7 -80.36 -12.96 45.51
C ALA A 7 -79.70 -11.58 45.51
N GLN A 8 -80.22 -10.66 46.34
CA GLN A 8 -79.65 -9.32 46.49
C GLN A 8 -78.75 -9.28 47.73
N LEU A 9 -77.50 -8.87 47.54
CA LEU A 9 -76.55 -8.61 48.61
C LEU A 9 -76.35 -7.09 48.72
N HIS A 10 -76.74 -6.53 49.86
CA HIS A 10 -76.57 -5.09 50.11
C HIS A 10 -75.17 -4.85 50.67
N LEU A 11 -74.34 -4.10 49.94
CA LEU A 11 -72.95 -3.82 50.30
C LEU A 11 -72.82 -2.43 50.89
N VAL A 12 -72.09 -2.31 52.00
CA VAL A 12 -71.68 -1.02 52.58
C VAL A 12 -70.17 -1.04 52.73
N LEU A 13 -69.47 -0.10 52.09
CA LEU A 13 -68.01 0.02 52.15
C LEU A 13 -67.62 1.22 53.02
N GLN A 14 -67.04 0.98 54.20
CA GLN A 14 -66.66 2.03 55.15
C GLN A 14 -65.25 1.82 55.72
N PRO A 15 -64.31 2.79 55.63
CA PRO A 15 -64.29 4.02 54.83
C PRO A 15 -63.41 3.84 53.58
N LEU A 16 -63.92 3.20 52.52
CA LEU A 16 -63.19 3.17 51.25
C LEU A 16 -63.28 4.53 50.53
N VAL A 17 -62.15 4.96 49.95
CA VAL A 17 -62.09 6.11 49.03
C VAL A 17 -63.02 5.82 47.85
N ALA A 18 -63.68 6.84 47.31
CA ALA A 18 -64.70 6.68 46.28
C ALA A 18 -64.21 5.86 45.05
N ALA A 19 -62.94 5.99 44.68
CA ALA A 19 -62.32 5.24 43.58
C ALA A 19 -62.25 3.73 43.83
N ASP A 20 -62.06 3.31 45.09
CA ASP A 20 -61.97 1.89 45.44
C ASP A 20 -63.35 1.26 45.51
N ARG A 21 -64.39 2.04 45.84
CA ARG A 21 -65.77 1.54 46.00
C ARG A 21 -66.32 0.86 44.74
N ASP A 22 -66.11 1.47 43.58
CA ASP A 22 -66.61 0.95 42.31
C ASP A 22 -65.83 -0.30 41.88
N GLN A 23 -64.51 -0.35 42.17
CA GLN A 23 -63.67 -1.52 41.90
C GLN A 23 -64.06 -2.71 42.78
N VAL A 24 -64.31 -2.47 44.07
CA VAL A 24 -64.78 -3.51 44.99
C VAL A 24 -66.16 -4.03 44.58
N ALA A 25 -67.09 -3.15 44.21
CA ALA A 25 -68.41 -3.55 43.76
C ALA A 25 -68.33 -4.38 42.47
N ALA A 26 -67.50 -3.97 41.50
CA ALA A 26 -67.26 -4.71 40.27
C ALA A 26 -66.64 -6.09 40.54
N PHE A 27 -65.63 -6.13 41.43
CA PHE A 27 -64.97 -7.36 41.86
C PHE A 27 -65.95 -8.34 42.51
N LEU A 28 -66.76 -7.87 43.47
CA LEU A 28 -67.74 -8.73 44.13
C LEU A 28 -68.84 -9.21 43.20
N THR A 29 -69.24 -8.38 42.23
CA THR A 29 -70.19 -8.78 41.19
C THR A 29 -69.60 -9.86 40.27
N GLN A 30 -68.29 -9.78 39.99
CA GLN A 30 -67.57 -10.81 39.22
C GLN A 30 -67.44 -12.13 40.01
N VAL A 31 -67.11 -12.04 41.30
CA VAL A 31 -66.96 -13.22 42.17
C VAL A 31 -68.31 -13.89 42.45
N LEU A 32 -69.39 -13.11 42.52
CA LEU A 32 -70.74 -13.57 42.84
C LEU A 32 -71.67 -13.50 41.60
N ASP A 33 -71.34 -14.23 40.54
CA ASP A 33 -72.01 -14.23 39.22
C ASP A 33 -73.57 -14.29 39.27
N LYS A 34 -74.15 -14.89 40.31
CA LYS A 34 -75.61 -15.05 40.46
C LYS A 34 -76.26 -14.11 41.48
N THR A 35 -75.52 -13.16 42.04
CA THR A 35 -75.96 -12.30 43.14
C THR A 35 -75.82 -10.84 42.76
N GLU A 36 -76.92 -10.10 42.85
CA GLU A 36 -76.89 -8.67 42.56
C GLU A 36 -76.36 -7.92 43.77
N CYS A 37 -75.18 -7.33 43.62
CA CYS A 37 -74.52 -6.52 44.64
C CYS A 37 -75.02 -5.08 44.54
N VAL A 38 -75.84 -4.63 45.49
CA VAL A 38 -76.33 -3.25 45.54
C VAL A 38 -75.51 -2.47 46.54
N LEU A 39 -74.77 -1.45 46.07
CA LEU A 39 -73.94 -0.60 46.92
C LEU A 39 -74.78 0.48 47.62
N HIS A 40 -74.58 0.63 48.93
CA HIS A 40 -75.24 1.65 49.76
C HIS A 40 -74.21 2.57 50.43
N PRO A 41 -74.53 3.86 50.61
CA PRO A 41 -73.59 4.82 51.19
C PRO A 41 -73.35 4.61 52.69
N ASP A 42 -74.35 4.08 53.40
CA ASP A 42 -74.29 3.81 54.83
C ASP A 42 -75.16 2.61 55.23
N VAL A 43 -74.92 2.12 56.45
CA VAL A 43 -75.63 0.96 57.03
C VAL A 43 -77.13 1.21 57.17
N PRO A 44 -77.61 2.37 57.67
CA PRO A 44 -79.05 2.65 57.75
C PRO A 44 -79.78 2.58 56.41
N THR A 45 -79.18 3.10 55.34
CA THR A 45 -79.77 3.07 53.98
C THR A 45 -79.83 1.65 53.46
N ALA A 46 -78.75 0.86 53.63
CA ALA A 46 -78.74 -0.56 53.27
C ALA A 46 -79.81 -1.36 54.04
N LEU A 47 -80.01 -1.04 55.31
CA LEU A 47 -81.02 -1.67 56.16
C LEU A 47 -82.45 -1.26 55.82
N ALA A 48 -82.67 -0.04 55.34
CA ALA A 48 -83.97 0.44 54.89
C ALA A 48 -84.37 -0.13 53.53
N ALA A 49 -83.39 -0.35 52.65
CA ALA A 49 -83.59 -0.91 51.32
C ALA A 49 -83.76 -2.45 51.32
N ARG A 50 -83.57 -3.12 52.46
CA ARG A 50 -83.69 -4.58 52.53
C ARG A 50 -85.17 -4.98 52.60
N GLU A 51 -85.67 -5.67 51.58
CA GLU A 51 -86.94 -6.41 51.68
C GLU A 51 -86.68 -7.86 52.12
N THR A 52 -85.60 -8.47 51.63
CA THR A 52 -85.24 -9.88 51.92
C THR A 52 -83.72 -10.16 52.00
N GLY A 53 -82.86 -9.18 51.68
CA GLY A 53 -81.40 -9.36 51.59
C GLY A 53 -80.63 -9.25 52.93
N ARG A 54 -79.45 -9.90 52.99
CA ARG A 54 -78.45 -9.67 54.06
C ARG A 54 -77.59 -8.46 53.68
N VAL A 55 -77.10 -7.73 54.69
CA VAL A 55 -76.19 -6.59 54.53
C VAL A 55 -74.78 -7.03 54.88
N LEU A 56 -73.85 -6.88 53.94
CA LEU A 56 -72.42 -7.07 54.17
C LEU A 56 -71.77 -5.69 54.30
N VAL A 57 -71.15 -5.45 55.46
CA VAL A 57 -70.40 -4.24 55.75
C VAL A 57 -68.92 -4.58 55.68
N LEU A 58 -68.25 -4.09 54.65
CA LEU A 58 -66.81 -4.24 54.51
C LEU A 58 -66.13 -3.08 55.22
N VAL A 59 -65.27 -3.43 56.17
CA VAL A 59 -64.51 -2.50 56.98
C VAL A 59 -63.03 -2.70 56.72
N GLU A 60 -62.29 -1.61 56.63
CA GLU A 60 -60.85 -1.68 56.53
C GLU A 60 -60.22 -2.08 57.88
N THR A 61 -59.08 -2.78 57.86
CA THR A 61 -58.40 -3.08 59.12
C THR A 61 -58.01 -1.78 59.83
N PRO A 62 -58.16 -1.72 61.17
CA PRO A 62 -57.85 -0.51 61.93
C PRO A 62 -56.44 0.03 61.63
N MET A 63 -55.48 -0.89 61.46
CA MET A 63 -54.09 -0.58 61.18
C MET A 63 -53.91 0.13 59.84
N ARG A 64 -54.59 -0.34 58.78
CA ARG A 64 -54.46 0.19 57.43
C ARG A 64 -55.11 1.57 57.29
N GLU A 65 -56.30 1.74 57.87
CA GLU A 65 -56.99 3.06 57.87
C GLU A 65 -56.20 4.11 58.65
N LEU A 66 -55.60 3.74 59.80
CA LEU A 66 -54.70 4.65 60.53
C LEU A 66 -53.44 4.97 59.75
N ALA A 67 -52.80 3.96 59.13
CA ALA A 67 -51.60 4.15 58.34
C ALA A 67 -51.88 5.07 57.13
N ARG A 68 -53.02 4.89 56.45
CA ARG A 68 -53.45 5.75 55.34
C ARG A 68 -53.70 7.19 55.79
N ARG A 69 -54.35 7.39 56.94
CA ARG A 69 -54.57 8.73 57.51
C ARG A 69 -53.26 9.41 57.90
N MET A 70 -52.33 8.65 58.46
CA MET A 70 -50.99 9.15 58.78
C MET A 70 -50.21 9.51 57.52
N ALA A 71 -50.33 8.71 56.44
CA ALA A 71 -49.77 9.05 55.13
C ALA A 71 -50.37 10.35 54.56
N GLY A 72 -51.65 10.60 54.84
CA GLY A 72 -52.33 11.87 54.54
C GLY A 72 -51.97 13.04 55.47
N GLY A 73 -51.02 12.88 56.39
CA GLY A 73 -50.55 13.93 57.30
C GLY A 73 -51.36 14.12 58.58
N VAL A 74 -52.32 13.23 58.88
CA VAL A 74 -53.09 13.29 60.14
C VAL A 74 -52.23 12.76 61.30
N LEU A 75 -52.22 13.49 62.41
CA LEU A 75 -51.49 13.06 63.61
C LEU A 75 -52.04 11.72 64.14
N PRO A 76 -51.19 10.77 64.60
CA PRO A 76 -51.64 9.44 64.99
C PRO A 76 -52.76 9.42 66.03
N ALA A 77 -52.66 10.27 67.06
CA ALA A 77 -53.68 10.38 68.11
C ALA A 77 -55.03 10.88 67.57
N GLN A 78 -54.99 11.83 66.63
CA GLN A 78 -56.18 12.36 65.98
C GLN A 78 -56.78 11.33 65.01
N ALA A 79 -55.94 10.64 64.24
CA ALA A 79 -56.37 9.56 63.35
C ALA A 79 -57.10 8.45 64.13
N LEU A 80 -56.56 8.07 65.30
CA LEU A 80 -57.15 7.10 66.20
C LEU A 80 -58.47 7.57 66.81
N ALA A 81 -58.55 8.81 67.29
CA ALA A 81 -59.78 9.38 67.85
C ALA A 81 -60.90 9.44 66.81
N ASP A 82 -60.59 9.93 65.60
CA ASP A 82 -61.54 10.00 64.49
C ASP A 82 -61.99 8.62 64.02
N TRP A 83 -61.07 7.66 63.96
CA TRP A 83 -61.39 6.27 63.63
C TRP A 83 -62.31 5.66 64.67
N THR A 84 -62.02 5.86 65.96
CA THR A 84 -62.84 5.35 67.08
C THR A 84 -64.25 5.92 67.03
N ALA A 85 -64.39 7.24 66.91
CA ALA A 85 -65.70 7.90 66.87
C ALA A 85 -66.57 7.43 65.69
N ARG A 86 -65.97 7.29 64.49
CA ARG A 86 -66.70 6.80 63.30
C ARG A 86 -67.07 5.33 63.41
N THR A 87 -66.15 4.52 63.93
CA THR A 87 -66.39 3.11 64.20
C THR A 87 -67.51 2.92 65.19
N ASP A 88 -67.56 3.69 66.28
CA ASP A 88 -68.63 3.57 67.28
C ASP A 88 -70.02 3.84 66.69
N VAL A 89 -70.12 4.82 65.78
CA VAL A 89 -71.36 5.10 65.05
C VAL A 89 -71.74 3.93 64.13
N LEU A 90 -70.77 3.40 63.38
CA LEU A 90 -70.96 2.24 62.51
C LEU A 90 -71.43 1.02 63.31
N LEU A 91 -70.74 0.69 64.40
CA LEU A 91 -71.05 -0.43 65.28
C LEU A 91 -72.42 -0.24 65.95
N ALA A 92 -72.79 0.98 66.36
CA ALA A 92 -74.10 1.27 66.91
C ALA A 92 -75.23 1.00 65.90
N ALA A 93 -75.01 1.30 64.61
CA ALA A 93 -75.93 0.96 63.53
C ALA A 93 -76.02 -0.57 63.33
N CYS A 94 -74.87 -1.26 63.26
CA CYS A 94 -74.82 -2.71 63.09
C CYS A 94 -75.47 -3.48 64.25
N ARG A 95 -75.34 -2.99 65.49
CA ARG A 95 -75.88 -3.65 66.70
C ARG A 95 -77.39 -3.80 66.69
N LYS A 96 -78.12 -2.81 66.18
CA LYS A 96 -79.58 -2.84 66.10
C LYS A 96 -80.09 -4.01 65.25
N ASP A 97 -79.31 -4.40 64.25
CA ASP A 97 -79.68 -5.37 63.21
C ASP A 97 -78.67 -6.50 63.04
N ARG A 98 -78.00 -6.92 64.13
CA ARG A 98 -76.92 -7.93 64.14
C ARG A 98 -77.23 -9.27 63.45
N ARG A 99 -78.51 -9.61 63.26
CA ARG A 99 -78.94 -10.84 62.56
C ARG A 99 -78.83 -10.73 61.05
N HIS A 100 -78.88 -9.52 60.53
CA HIS A 100 -78.94 -9.23 59.10
C HIS A 100 -77.67 -8.52 58.61
N VAL A 101 -76.85 -8.00 59.51
CA VAL A 101 -75.58 -7.35 59.21
C VAL A 101 -74.43 -8.31 59.51
N ARG A 102 -73.55 -8.52 58.53
CA ARG A 102 -72.24 -9.17 58.72
C ARG A 102 -71.14 -8.15 58.48
N LEU A 103 -70.14 -8.18 59.34
CA LEU A 103 -68.94 -7.36 59.24
C LEU A 103 -67.80 -8.24 58.76
N MET A 104 -67.04 -7.75 57.79
CA MET A 104 -65.89 -8.47 57.26
C MET A 104 -64.79 -7.46 56.91
N THR A 105 -63.54 -7.86 57.12
CA THR A 105 -62.39 -7.04 56.78
C THR A 105 -62.08 -7.09 55.30
N TRP A 106 -61.83 -5.92 54.72
CA TRP A 106 -61.39 -5.79 53.33
C TRP A 106 -60.16 -6.63 53.03
N ASP A 107 -59.14 -6.54 53.91
CA ASP A 107 -57.88 -7.26 53.73
C ASP A 107 -58.05 -8.79 53.78
N SER A 108 -59.00 -9.30 54.57
CA SER A 108 -59.25 -10.75 54.67
C SER A 108 -59.97 -11.28 53.43
N LEU A 109 -60.93 -10.51 52.91
CA LEU A 109 -61.60 -10.84 51.66
C LEU A 109 -60.63 -10.82 50.48
N LEU A 110 -59.74 -9.82 50.43
CA LEU A 110 -58.69 -9.74 49.42
C LEU A 110 -57.69 -10.88 49.56
N ALA A 111 -57.18 -11.14 50.77
CA ALA A 111 -56.20 -12.22 50.98
C ALA A 111 -56.72 -13.63 50.65
N GLY A 112 -58.00 -13.77 50.27
CA GLY A 112 -58.63 -15.05 50.01
C GLY A 112 -58.74 -15.89 51.27
N ASP A 113 -58.84 -15.24 52.44
CA ASP A 113 -58.94 -15.95 53.71
C ASP A 113 -60.17 -16.86 53.70
N ARG A 114 -59.95 -18.15 53.97
CA ARG A 114 -60.97 -19.16 53.77
C ARG A 114 -62.21 -18.92 54.62
N ALA A 115 -62.02 -18.45 55.86
CA ALA A 115 -63.13 -18.15 56.76
C ALA A 115 -63.99 -16.99 56.23
N SER A 116 -63.37 -15.98 55.62
CA SER A 116 -64.05 -14.85 55.01
C SER A 116 -64.83 -15.25 53.75
N LEU A 117 -64.24 -16.10 52.91
CA LEU A 117 -64.91 -16.65 51.72
C LEU A 117 -66.06 -17.60 52.08
N ASP A 118 -65.89 -18.45 53.09
CA ASP A 118 -66.96 -19.35 53.58
C ASP A 118 -68.12 -18.54 54.19
N MET A 119 -67.82 -17.46 54.92
CA MET A 119 -68.86 -16.55 55.44
C MET A 119 -69.63 -15.88 54.30
N LEU A 120 -68.94 -15.42 53.26
CA LEU A 120 -69.57 -14.84 52.08
C LEU A 120 -70.44 -15.87 51.34
N ALA A 121 -69.94 -17.09 51.19
CA ALA A 121 -70.66 -18.21 50.59
C ALA A 121 -71.94 -18.54 51.37
N GLU A 122 -71.88 -18.55 52.71
CA GLU A 122 -73.04 -18.78 53.57
C GLU A 122 -74.07 -17.64 53.48
N MET A 123 -73.61 -16.40 53.35
CA MET A 123 -74.50 -15.24 53.19
C MET A 123 -75.28 -15.28 51.89
N VAL A 124 -74.65 -15.74 50.82
CA VAL A 124 -75.17 -15.69 49.45
C VAL A 124 -75.78 -17.03 49.02
N ALA A 125 -75.62 -18.08 49.83
CA ALA A 125 -76.02 -19.46 49.54
C ALA A 125 -75.45 -19.98 48.21
N GLN A 126 -74.20 -19.60 47.90
CA GLN A 126 -73.49 -19.97 46.67
C GLN A 126 -72.03 -20.31 46.97
N PRO A 127 -71.43 -21.30 46.28
CA PRO A 127 -70.01 -21.57 46.42
C PRO A 127 -69.19 -20.40 45.89
N VAL A 128 -68.26 -19.90 46.70
CA VAL A 128 -67.29 -18.88 46.30
C VAL A 128 -66.02 -19.58 45.79
N PRO A 129 -65.38 -19.12 44.71
CA PRO A 129 -64.14 -19.70 44.19
C PRO A 129 -63.03 -19.78 45.24
N ASP A 130 -62.22 -20.84 45.20
CA ASP A 130 -61.10 -21.06 46.14
C ASP A 130 -59.94 -20.07 45.93
N THR A 131 -59.84 -19.49 44.74
CA THR A 131 -58.82 -18.51 44.34
C THR A 131 -59.48 -17.40 43.55
N ILE A 132 -59.27 -16.15 43.97
CA ILE A 132 -59.78 -14.98 43.26
C ILE A 132 -58.61 -14.30 42.53
N GLU A 133 -58.53 -14.50 41.22
CA GLU A 133 -57.54 -13.85 40.35
C GLU A 133 -57.99 -12.45 39.92
N GLY A 134 -57.07 -11.49 39.81
CA GLY A 134 -57.33 -10.16 39.25
C GLY A 134 -57.63 -9.06 40.27
N MET A 135 -57.12 -9.17 41.49
CA MET A 135 -57.35 -8.15 42.52
C MET A 135 -56.64 -6.84 42.19
N PRO A 136 -57.28 -5.68 42.51
CA PRO A 136 -56.61 -4.40 42.40
C PRO A 136 -55.42 -4.36 43.36
N GLU A 137 -54.20 -4.19 42.83
CA GLU A 137 -53.02 -3.84 43.62
C GLU A 137 -53.21 -2.43 44.19
N GLU A 138 -53.99 -2.34 45.25
CA GLU A 138 -54.14 -1.09 46.00
C GLU A 138 -52.76 -0.76 46.61
N GLY A 139 -52.30 0.48 46.42
CA GLY A 139 -51.01 0.94 46.94
C GLY A 139 -50.94 0.73 48.44
N ALA A 140 -50.29 -0.36 48.86
CA ALA A 140 -50.18 -0.73 50.26
C ALA A 140 -49.57 0.45 51.02
N PRO A 141 -50.18 0.93 52.12
CA PRO A 141 -49.60 2.02 52.88
C PRO A 141 -48.19 1.63 53.33
N ASP A 142 -47.27 2.59 53.36
CA ASP A 142 -45.86 2.40 53.75
C ASP A 142 -45.78 1.47 54.97
N ALA A 143 -44.98 0.40 54.87
CA ALA A 143 -44.82 -0.59 55.92
C ALA A 143 -44.43 0.04 57.26
N CYS A 144 -43.66 1.14 57.24
CA CYS A 144 -43.30 1.90 58.43
C CYS A 144 -44.53 2.54 59.11
N LEU A 145 -45.48 3.07 58.33
CA LEU A 145 -46.70 3.66 58.86
C LEU A 145 -47.66 2.59 59.40
N GLN A 146 -47.68 1.40 58.79
CA GLN A 146 -48.45 0.27 59.33
C GLN A 146 -47.93 -0.19 60.68
N VAL A 147 -46.61 -0.31 60.85
CA VAL A 147 -45.99 -0.65 62.14
C VAL A 147 -46.30 0.39 63.20
N LEU A 148 -46.17 1.68 62.87
CA LEU A 148 -46.52 2.77 63.78
C LEU A 148 -48.01 2.72 64.17
N ALA A 149 -48.91 2.56 63.20
CA ALA A 149 -50.34 2.41 63.47
C ALA A 149 -50.62 1.22 64.40
N GLY A 150 -49.94 0.08 64.19
CA GLY A 150 -50.02 -1.10 65.07
C GLY A 150 -49.60 -0.79 66.51
N VAL A 151 -48.49 -0.06 66.70
CA VAL A 151 -48.03 0.37 68.03
C VAL A 151 -49.03 1.30 68.71
N PHE A 152 -49.59 2.27 67.98
CA PHE A 152 -50.60 3.18 68.52
C PHE A 152 -51.90 2.45 68.91
N LEU A 153 -52.33 1.47 68.11
CA LEU A 153 -53.49 0.62 68.42
C LEU A 153 -53.26 -0.28 69.65
N GLN A 154 -52.01 -0.70 69.88
CA GLN A 154 -51.64 -1.50 71.06
C GLN A 154 -51.54 -0.65 72.32
N GLY A 155 -51.10 0.60 72.22
CA GLY A 155 -51.02 1.53 73.35
C GLY A 155 -52.36 2.13 73.76
N SER A 156 -53.38 2.09 72.89
CA SER A 156 -54.71 2.60 73.19
C SER A 156 -55.63 1.51 73.74
N ASP A 157 -56.18 1.72 74.94
CA ASP A 157 -57.17 0.86 75.59
C ASP A 157 -58.57 1.02 74.97
N ALA A 158 -58.64 1.22 73.64
CA ALA A 158 -59.85 1.62 72.95
C ALA A 158 -60.86 0.45 72.90
N PRO A 159 -62.04 0.56 73.56
CA PRO A 159 -63.04 -0.53 73.58
C PRO A 159 -63.56 -0.87 72.17
N ALA A 160 -63.49 0.08 71.23
CA ALA A 160 -63.85 -0.14 69.83
C ALA A 160 -62.96 -1.19 69.14
N ARG A 161 -61.68 -1.32 69.54
CA ARG A 161 -60.75 -2.33 69.00
C ARG A 161 -61.21 -3.74 69.35
N HIS A 162 -61.43 -4.01 70.64
CA HIS A 162 -61.93 -5.31 71.10
C HIS A 162 -63.32 -5.63 70.55
N GLN A 163 -64.14 -4.62 70.28
CA GLN A 163 -65.46 -4.81 69.70
C GLN A 163 -65.41 -5.14 68.21
N ILE A 164 -64.52 -4.53 67.43
CA ILE A 164 -64.32 -4.91 66.03
C ILE A 164 -63.64 -6.28 65.95
N GLU A 165 -62.56 -6.50 66.71
CA GLU A 165 -61.87 -7.79 66.74
C GLU A 165 -62.83 -8.91 67.18
N GLY A 166 -63.71 -8.67 68.16
CA GLY A 166 -64.74 -9.63 68.59
C GLY A 166 -65.95 -9.77 67.65
N LEU A 167 -66.11 -8.86 66.68
CA LEU A 167 -67.13 -8.97 65.62
C LEU A 167 -66.58 -9.58 64.34
N LEU A 168 -65.27 -9.43 64.08
CA LEU A 168 -64.55 -10.00 62.94
C LEU A 168 -64.07 -11.42 63.22
N ALA A 169 -63.52 -11.67 64.40
CA ALA A 169 -63.28 -13.02 64.87
C ALA A 169 -64.62 -13.58 65.33
N GLY A 170 -65.17 -14.57 64.61
CA GLY A 170 -66.13 -15.49 65.21
C GLY A 170 -65.59 -16.05 66.53
N PRO A 171 -66.44 -16.65 67.38
CA PRO A 171 -66.05 -17.03 68.75
C PRO A 171 -64.86 -18.01 68.71
N GLY A 172 -63.64 -17.53 69.04
CA GLY A 172 -62.51 -18.41 69.35
C GLY A 172 -61.13 -18.13 68.74
N MET A 173 -60.73 -16.89 68.42
CA MET A 173 -59.30 -16.60 68.19
C MET A 173 -58.78 -15.53 69.15
N GLU A 174 -58.22 -15.99 70.27
CA GLU A 174 -57.36 -15.17 71.12
C GLU A 174 -55.97 -15.11 70.48
N ILE A 175 -55.54 -13.91 70.06
CA ILE A 175 -54.17 -13.66 69.62
C ILE A 175 -53.27 -13.71 70.86
N GLY A 176 -52.74 -14.89 71.15
CA GLY A 176 -51.86 -15.11 72.29
C GLY A 176 -50.47 -14.49 72.11
N PRO A 177 -49.76 -14.20 73.23
CA PRO A 177 -48.40 -13.63 73.25
C PRO A 177 -47.34 -14.44 72.48
N ALA A 178 -47.65 -15.68 72.08
CA ALA A 178 -46.80 -16.52 71.25
C ALA A 178 -46.58 -15.96 69.83
N LEU A 179 -47.58 -15.30 69.24
CA LEU A 179 -47.47 -14.71 67.89
C LEU A 179 -46.57 -13.46 67.90
N VAL A 180 -46.60 -12.68 68.99
CA VAL A 180 -45.70 -11.53 69.19
C VAL A 180 -44.27 -12.01 69.42
N ALA A 181 -44.06 -13.07 70.22
CA ALA A 181 -42.75 -13.67 70.39
C ALA A 181 -42.17 -14.20 69.07
N GLN A 182 -43.00 -14.83 68.23
CA GLN A 182 -42.58 -15.31 66.91
C GLN A 182 -42.26 -14.18 65.93
N ALA A 183 -42.98 -13.06 65.99
CA ALA A 183 -42.68 -11.86 65.20
C ALA A 183 -41.36 -11.19 65.61
N VAL A 184 -41.10 -11.07 66.92
CA VAL A 184 -39.84 -10.54 67.45
C VAL A 184 -38.66 -11.44 67.07
N GLN A 185 -38.86 -12.76 67.10
CA GLN A 185 -37.82 -13.72 66.72
C GLN A 185 -37.51 -13.67 65.22
N ARG A 186 -38.51 -13.40 64.36
CA ARG A 186 -38.30 -13.13 62.93
C ARG A 186 -37.58 -11.82 62.68
N SER A 187 -37.90 -10.75 63.43
CA SER A 187 -37.19 -9.48 63.34
C SER A 187 -35.72 -9.62 63.72
N LEU A 188 -35.41 -10.35 64.80
CA LEU A 188 -34.04 -10.56 65.24
C LEU A 188 -33.22 -11.39 64.23
N ALA A 189 -33.85 -12.39 63.59
CA ALA A 189 -33.24 -13.15 62.51
C ALA A 189 -33.02 -12.30 61.25
N GLN A 190 -33.93 -11.36 60.95
CA GLN A 190 -33.75 -10.38 59.88
C GLN A 190 -32.59 -9.43 60.17
N ASP A 191 -32.44 -8.94 61.40
CA ASP A 191 -31.32 -8.07 61.78
C ASP A 191 -29.96 -8.77 61.65
N GLN A 192 -29.92 -10.07 61.99
CA GLN A 192 -28.72 -10.89 61.78
C GLN A 192 -28.42 -11.10 60.28
N ALA A 193 -29.43 -11.38 59.47
CA ALA A 193 -29.27 -11.47 58.02
C ALA A 193 -28.79 -10.15 57.40
N VAL A 194 -29.31 -9.01 57.86
CA VAL A 194 -28.86 -7.67 57.45
C VAL A 194 -27.41 -7.42 57.88
N ALA A 195 -27.01 -7.86 59.07
CA ALA A 195 -25.63 -7.74 59.54
C ALA A 195 -24.64 -8.56 58.68
N ASP A 196 -25.01 -9.77 58.29
CA ASP A 196 -24.17 -10.62 57.43
C ASP A 196 -24.14 -10.14 55.98
N LEU A 197 -25.28 -9.66 55.45
CA LEU A 197 -25.31 -8.96 54.15
C LEU A 197 -24.42 -7.72 54.15
N ASN A 198 -24.41 -6.93 55.24
CA ASN A 198 -23.53 -5.77 55.35
C ASN A 198 -22.05 -6.17 55.40
N LYS A 199 -21.69 -7.30 56.01
CA LYS A 199 -20.32 -7.84 55.96
C LYS A 199 -19.95 -8.26 54.53
N GLN A 200 -20.83 -8.98 53.84
CA GLN A 200 -20.62 -9.38 52.44
C GLN A 200 -20.50 -8.17 51.51
N LEU A 201 -21.31 -7.12 51.74
CA LEU A 201 -21.21 -5.85 51.02
C LEU A 201 -19.86 -5.19 51.27
N GLY A 202 -19.36 -5.25 52.51
CA GLY A 202 -18.05 -4.74 52.90
C GLY A 202 -16.90 -5.47 52.19
N THR A 203 -16.93 -6.80 52.10
CA THR A 203 -15.91 -7.58 51.38
C THR A 203 -15.99 -7.35 49.88
N ALA A 204 -17.19 -7.33 49.29
CA ALA A 204 -17.38 -7.03 47.88
C ALA A 204 -16.92 -5.60 47.51
N ALA A 205 -17.12 -4.62 48.40
CA ALA A 205 -16.62 -3.26 48.22
C ALA A 205 -15.08 -3.21 48.24
N GLN A 206 -14.44 -3.98 49.12
CA GLN A 206 -12.98 -4.12 49.15
C GLN A 206 -12.43 -4.79 47.88
N GLU A 207 -13.05 -5.88 47.43
CA GLU A 207 -12.70 -6.56 46.18
C GLU A 207 -12.86 -5.62 44.98
N SER A 208 -13.97 -4.87 44.91
CA SER A 208 -14.17 -3.87 43.86
C SER A 208 -13.13 -2.75 43.91
N ALA A 209 -12.69 -2.32 45.09
CA ALA A 209 -11.64 -1.32 45.23
C ALA A 209 -10.28 -1.85 44.71
N ILE A 210 -9.92 -3.09 45.05
CA ILE A 210 -8.70 -3.75 44.57
C ILE A 210 -8.75 -3.92 43.05
N LEU A 211 -9.88 -4.38 42.49
CA LEU A 211 -10.05 -4.53 41.05
C LEU A 211 -9.98 -3.19 40.30
N ARG A 212 -10.57 -2.12 40.85
CA ARG A 212 -10.45 -0.78 40.26
C ARG A 212 -9.02 -0.27 40.28
N GLN A 213 -8.28 -0.53 41.36
CA GLN A 213 -6.86 -0.19 41.43
C GLN A 213 -6.05 -0.98 40.39
N GLY A 214 -6.25 -2.29 40.30
CA GLY A 214 -5.58 -3.13 39.30
C GLY A 214 -5.91 -2.73 37.85
N LEU A 215 -7.16 -2.35 37.57
CA LEU A 215 -7.55 -1.80 36.26
C LEU A 215 -6.84 -0.48 35.95
N LYS A 216 -6.71 0.41 36.94
CA LYS A 216 -5.99 1.67 36.78
C LYS A 216 -4.51 1.43 36.50
N GLU A 217 -3.87 0.53 37.24
CA GLU A 217 -2.47 0.14 37.03
C GLU A 217 -2.25 -0.47 35.63
N MET A 218 -3.15 -1.36 35.18
CA MET A 218 -3.08 -1.91 33.82
C MET A 218 -3.30 -0.85 32.74
N GLN A 219 -4.20 0.11 32.94
CA GLN A 219 -4.40 1.24 32.01
C GLN A 219 -3.17 2.14 31.93
N GLU A 220 -2.52 2.42 33.07
CA GLU A 220 -1.27 3.18 33.12
C GLU A 220 -0.13 2.41 32.41
N GLN A 221 -0.06 1.09 32.57
CA GLN A 221 0.90 0.24 31.84
C GLN A 221 0.63 0.22 30.34
N LEU A 222 -0.63 0.09 29.92
CA LEU A 222 -1.00 0.07 28.50
C LEU A 222 -0.68 1.39 27.83
N THR A 223 -1.04 2.52 28.45
CA THR A 223 -0.73 3.86 27.93
C THR A 223 0.78 4.12 27.89
N ALA A 224 1.54 3.66 28.90
CA ALA A 224 3.00 3.68 28.88
C ALA A 224 3.61 2.81 27.75
N GLN A 225 2.99 1.68 27.42
CA GLN A 225 3.43 0.81 26.34
C GLN A 225 3.09 1.39 24.96
N GLU A 226 1.89 1.95 24.78
CA GLU A 226 1.47 2.62 23.56
C GLU A 226 2.34 3.85 23.26
N THR A 227 2.65 4.65 24.28
CA THR A 227 3.55 5.80 24.13
C THR A 227 4.97 5.39 23.77
N ARG A 228 5.51 4.31 24.35
CA ARG A 228 6.81 3.75 23.95
C ARG A 228 6.79 3.25 22.51
N ALA A 229 5.77 2.48 22.13
CA ALA A 229 5.62 1.99 20.76
C ALA A 229 5.47 3.13 19.74
N ALA A 230 4.76 4.21 20.10
CA ALA A 230 4.64 5.40 19.27
C ALA A 230 5.99 6.14 19.12
N GLN A 231 6.78 6.22 20.18
CA GLN A 231 8.13 6.82 20.13
C GLN A 231 9.09 5.97 19.28
N ASP A 232 9.07 4.66 19.43
CA ASP A 232 9.90 3.73 18.66
C ASP A 232 9.52 3.79 17.17
N ASN A 233 8.23 3.80 16.85
CA ASN A 233 7.75 3.98 15.47
C ASN A 233 8.13 5.35 14.90
N ALA A 234 8.07 6.43 15.68
CA ALA A 234 8.51 7.76 15.25
C ALA A 234 10.03 7.81 15.00
N ALA A 235 10.83 7.10 15.81
CA ALA A 235 12.27 6.98 15.60
C ALA A 235 12.59 6.17 14.33
N LEU A 236 11.91 5.05 14.12
CA LEU A 236 12.13 4.16 12.98
C LEU A 236 11.68 4.80 11.65
N THR A 237 10.57 5.54 11.66
CA THR A 237 10.13 6.34 10.50
C THR A 237 11.10 7.48 10.19
N LYS A 238 11.68 8.13 11.21
CA LYS A 238 12.71 9.16 11.01
C LYS A 238 13.99 8.56 10.43
N GLN A 239 14.41 7.39 10.91
CA GLN A 239 15.58 6.68 10.40
C GLN A 239 15.40 6.25 8.94
N THR A 240 14.30 5.57 8.63
CA THR A 240 14.00 5.12 7.25
C THR A 240 13.88 6.28 6.27
N ARG A 241 13.30 7.42 6.70
CA ARG A 241 13.27 8.63 5.87
C ARG A 241 14.66 9.21 5.62
N ALA A 242 15.53 9.24 6.64
CA ALA A 242 16.91 9.69 6.47
C ALA A 242 17.72 8.76 5.54
N GLU A 243 17.49 7.45 5.61
CA GLU A 243 18.09 6.46 4.69
C GLU A 243 17.59 6.64 3.26
N LEU A 244 16.28 6.85 3.06
CA LEU A 244 15.69 7.16 1.75
C LEU A 244 16.24 8.46 1.16
N ASP A 245 16.34 9.52 1.97
CA ASP A 245 16.92 10.80 1.54
C ASP A 245 18.41 10.62 1.20
N GLY A 246 19.14 9.81 1.96
CA GLY A 246 20.53 9.43 1.69
C GLY A 246 20.69 8.68 0.36
N MET A 247 19.86 7.66 0.10
CA MET A 247 19.84 6.95 -1.17
C MET A 247 19.41 7.85 -2.33
N GLY A 248 18.43 8.73 -2.12
CA GLY A 248 18.02 9.73 -3.10
C GLY A 248 19.17 10.66 -3.49
N GLY A 249 19.97 11.12 -2.51
CA GLY A 249 21.18 11.88 -2.76
C GLY A 249 22.26 11.11 -3.52
N GLN A 250 22.43 9.81 -3.25
CA GLN A 250 23.35 8.95 -4.00
C GLN A 250 22.90 8.76 -5.45
N LEU A 251 21.61 8.53 -5.70
CA LEU A 251 21.05 8.41 -7.05
C LEU A 251 21.21 9.69 -7.85
N GLN A 252 21.01 10.86 -7.22
CA GLN A 252 21.26 12.15 -7.88
C GLN A 252 22.73 12.33 -8.27
N ARG A 253 23.67 11.94 -7.39
CA ARG A 253 25.11 11.95 -7.71
C ARG A 253 25.46 11.02 -8.87
N LEU A 254 24.99 9.78 -8.83
CA LEU A 254 25.21 8.81 -9.90
C LEU A 254 24.58 9.26 -11.23
N THR A 255 23.43 9.93 -11.18
CA THR A 255 22.79 10.52 -12.36
C THR A 255 23.65 11.65 -12.93
N ALA A 256 24.15 12.55 -12.08
CA ALA A 256 25.05 13.63 -12.51
C ALA A 256 26.38 13.08 -13.07
N GLU A 257 26.95 12.04 -12.46
CA GLU A 257 28.15 11.36 -12.97
C GLU A 257 27.90 10.71 -14.33
N ARG A 258 26.76 10.02 -14.50
CA ARG A 258 26.35 9.44 -15.79
C ARG A 258 26.23 10.52 -16.85
N ASP A 259 25.58 11.64 -16.55
CA ASP A 259 25.36 12.72 -17.51
C ASP A 259 26.70 13.36 -17.93
N LEU A 260 27.61 13.57 -16.97
CA LEU A 260 28.98 14.03 -17.23
C LEU A 260 29.76 13.04 -18.12
N LEU A 261 29.63 11.73 -17.86
CA LEU A 261 30.27 10.70 -18.68
C LEU A 261 29.69 10.63 -20.09
N GLN A 262 28.37 10.82 -20.24
CA GLN A 262 27.72 10.89 -21.55
C GLN A 262 28.18 12.11 -22.36
N GLU A 263 28.33 13.26 -21.70
CA GLU A 263 28.87 14.46 -22.34
C GLU A 263 30.33 14.28 -22.76
N SER A 264 31.17 13.71 -21.88
CA SER A 264 32.55 13.33 -22.21
C SER A 264 32.64 12.34 -23.38
N LEU A 265 31.74 11.35 -23.45
CA LEU A 265 31.66 10.42 -24.59
C LEU A 265 31.27 11.12 -25.89
N ARG A 266 30.32 12.07 -25.84
CA ARG A 266 29.95 12.88 -27.03
C ARG A 266 31.13 13.72 -27.50
N ASP A 267 31.84 14.37 -26.60
CA ASP A 267 33.03 15.16 -26.91
C ASP A 267 34.14 14.30 -27.53
N MET A 268 34.41 13.13 -26.94
CA MET A 268 35.39 12.20 -27.52
C MET A 268 34.96 11.70 -28.90
N SER A 269 33.68 11.38 -29.09
CA SER A 269 33.13 10.98 -30.39
C SER A 269 33.31 12.10 -31.43
N ALA A 270 32.98 13.35 -31.06
CA ALA A 270 33.16 14.50 -31.95
C ALA A 270 34.63 14.72 -32.30
N ARG A 271 35.55 14.56 -31.35
CA ARG A 271 37.01 14.63 -31.60
C ARG A 271 37.47 13.52 -32.54
N VAL A 272 37.02 12.29 -32.34
CA VAL A 272 37.36 11.16 -33.22
C VAL A 272 36.83 11.40 -34.62
N GLN A 273 35.59 11.87 -34.77
CA GLN A 273 35.02 12.20 -36.06
C GLN A 273 35.80 13.33 -36.76
N GLY A 274 36.16 14.39 -36.02
CA GLY A 274 37.00 15.47 -36.55
C GLY A 274 38.40 14.98 -36.98
N MET A 275 39.01 14.04 -36.24
CA MET A 275 40.26 13.41 -36.66
C MET A 275 40.09 12.57 -37.92
N LEU A 276 39.01 11.78 -38.04
CA LEU A 276 38.72 10.99 -39.24
C LEU A 276 38.48 11.86 -40.47
N GLU A 277 37.75 12.97 -40.32
CA GLU A 277 37.55 13.96 -41.39
C GLU A 277 38.87 14.65 -41.77
N GLY A 278 39.72 14.95 -40.78
CA GLY A 278 41.06 15.49 -41.00
C GLY A 278 41.96 14.52 -41.77
N ASP A 279 41.97 13.24 -41.40
CA ASP A 279 42.71 12.19 -42.09
C ASP A 279 42.18 11.98 -43.52
N ALA A 280 40.85 12.00 -43.71
CA ALA A 280 40.24 11.92 -45.03
C ALA A 280 40.66 13.10 -45.93
N LYS A 281 40.70 14.33 -45.38
CA LYS A 281 41.21 15.52 -46.09
C LYS A 281 42.69 15.38 -46.45
N LEU A 282 43.53 14.96 -45.49
CA LEU A 282 44.95 14.74 -45.74
C LEU A 282 45.20 13.64 -46.79
N GLN A 283 44.41 12.56 -46.78
CA GLN A 283 44.47 11.53 -47.81
C GLN A 283 44.01 12.06 -49.17
N ALA A 284 42.94 12.86 -49.23
CA ALA A 284 42.48 13.50 -50.46
C ALA A 284 43.52 14.49 -51.03
N GLU A 285 44.15 15.31 -50.19
CA GLU A 285 45.23 16.22 -50.60
C GLU A 285 46.46 15.44 -51.08
N ARG A 286 46.84 14.37 -50.39
CA ARG A 286 47.97 13.53 -50.77
C ARG A 286 47.72 12.81 -52.08
N THR A 287 46.51 12.28 -52.29
CA THR A 287 46.13 11.63 -53.55
C THR A 287 46.09 12.62 -54.70
N ALA A 288 45.47 13.80 -54.51
CA ALA A 288 45.47 14.87 -55.52
C ALA A 288 46.90 15.35 -55.87
N SER A 289 47.77 15.50 -54.89
CA SER A 289 49.18 15.87 -55.10
C SER A 289 49.94 14.78 -55.87
N LEU A 290 49.76 13.50 -55.51
CA LEU A 290 50.34 12.38 -56.25
C LEU A 290 49.81 12.27 -57.68
N GLU A 291 48.51 12.51 -57.89
CA GLU A 291 47.92 12.56 -59.23
C GLU A 291 48.51 13.71 -60.05
N GLN A 292 48.66 14.89 -59.45
CA GLN A 292 49.29 16.03 -60.11
C GLN A 292 50.75 15.71 -60.51
N GLN A 293 51.53 15.09 -59.61
CA GLN A 293 52.89 14.62 -59.91
C GLN A 293 52.91 13.55 -61.02
N LEU A 294 51.95 12.62 -61.03
CA LEU A 294 51.84 11.63 -62.09
C LEU A 294 51.48 12.27 -63.43
N THR A 295 50.62 13.28 -63.45
CA THR A 295 50.29 14.01 -64.70
C THR A 295 51.48 14.81 -65.21
N SER A 296 52.24 15.46 -64.34
CA SER A 296 53.46 16.18 -64.75
C SER A 296 54.51 15.20 -65.30
N LEU A 297 54.77 14.09 -64.60
CA LEU A 297 55.69 13.04 -65.08
C LEU A 297 55.23 12.42 -66.40
N ARG A 298 53.93 12.22 -66.61
CA ARG A 298 53.38 11.77 -67.90
C ARG A 298 53.66 12.80 -69.00
N SER A 299 53.44 14.08 -68.73
CA SER A 299 53.72 15.15 -69.70
C SER A 299 55.21 15.26 -70.04
N GLU A 300 56.10 15.10 -69.05
CA GLU A 300 57.55 15.05 -69.25
C GLU A 300 57.96 13.82 -70.07
N ARG A 301 57.41 12.66 -69.76
CA ARG A 301 57.64 11.42 -70.53
C ARG A 301 57.18 11.61 -71.97
N ASP A 302 56.03 12.20 -72.21
CA ASP A 302 55.50 12.42 -73.56
C ASP A 302 56.37 13.42 -74.34
N LEU A 303 56.85 14.48 -73.67
CA LEU A 303 57.84 15.40 -74.22
C LEU A 303 59.14 14.67 -74.58
N LEU A 304 59.69 13.87 -73.67
CA LEU A 304 60.91 13.08 -73.90
C LEU A 304 60.73 12.04 -75.02
N THR A 305 59.54 11.43 -75.11
CA THR A 305 59.22 10.50 -76.19
C THR A 305 59.20 11.20 -77.53
N LYS A 306 58.65 12.42 -77.58
CA LYS A 306 58.66 13.27 -78.77
C LYS A 306 60.07 13.73 -79.14
N THR A 307 60.89 14.17 -78.18
CA THR A 307 62.28 14.56 -78.48
C THR A 307 63.10 13.36 -78.93
N LEU A 308 62.89 12.17 -78.37
CA LEU A 308 63.51 10.93 -78.85
C LEU A 308 63.03 10.55 -80.27
N SER A 309 61.74 10.72 -80.60
CA SER A 309 61.26 10.48 -81.96
C SER A 309 61.85 11.48 -82.96
N ASP A 310 61.94 12.75 -82.58
CA ASP A 310 62.49 13.81 -83.41
C ASP A 310 63.99 13.57 -83.63
N LEU A 311 64.76 13.28 -82.57
CA LEU A 311 66.18 12.90 -82.67
C LEU A 311 66.39 11.66 -83.53
N ARG A 312 65.52 10.64 -83.40
CA ARG A 312 65.62 9.43 -84.22
C ARG A 312 65.31 9.73 -85.69
N SER A 313 64.35 10.60 -85.96
CA SER A 313 64.05 11.05 -87.33
C SER A 313 65.21 11.85 -87.92
N GLN A 314 65.85 12.70 -87.10
CA GLN A 314 66.99 13.51 -87.49
C GLN A 314 68.23 12.64 -87.74
N MET A 315 68.51 11.66 -86.87
CA MET A 315 69.60 10.70 -87.07
C MET A 315 69.39 9.88 -88.35
N ASN A 316 68.17 9.40 -88.61
CA ASN A 316 67.88 8.70 -89.86
C ASN A 316 68.05 9.60 -91.09
N GLN A 317 67.69 10.88 -91.00
CA GLN A 317 67.91 11.86 -92.07
C GLN A 317 69.40 12.16 -92.28
N ASP A 318 70.16 12.30 -91.21
CA ASP A 318 71.61 12.54 -91.25
C ASP A 318 72.37 11.33 -91.82
N ASP A 319 71.98 10.12 -91.43
CA ASP A 319 72.54 8.87 -91.97
C ASP A 319 72.20 8.70 -93.46
N LEU A 320 70.98 9.07 -93.88
CA LEU A 320 70.59 9.08 -95.29
C LEU A 320 71.39 10.12 -96.08
N ALA A 321 71.54 11.34 -95.55
CA ALA A 321 72.32 12.40 -96.17
C ALA A 321 73.82 12.07 -96.26
N ARG A 322 74.38 11.34 -95.28
CA ARG A 322 75.75 10.81 -95.34
C ARG A 322 75.88 9.73 -96.41
N ALA A 323 74.94 8.78 -96.47
CA ALA A 323 74.93 7.75 -97.50
C ALA A 323 74.83 8.34 -98.92
N GLU A 324 74.02 9.38 -99.11
CA GLU A 324 73.91 10.11 -100.38
C GLU A 324 75.20 10.86 -100.76
N LYS A 325 75.93 11.42 -99.79
CA LYS A 325 77.23 12.06 -100.02
C LYS A 325 78.36 11.08 -100.28
N GLU A 326 78.32 9.88 -99.70
CA GLU A 326 79.32 8.83 -99.93
C GLU A 326 79.14 8.13 -101.28
N ARG A 327 77.92 8.09 -101.83
CA ARG A 327 77.59 7.45 -103.10
C ARG A 327 78.44 7.96 -104.29
N PRO A 328 78.56 9.27 -104.57
CA PRO A 328 79.40 9.76 -105.67
C PRO A 328 80.89 9.50 -105.43
N VAL A 329 81.34 9.43 -104.16
CA VAL A 329 82.72 9.11 -103.82
C VAL A 329 83.02 7.62 -104.11
N ARG A 330 82.10 6.71 -103.79
CA ARG A 330 82.21 5.29 -104.14
C ARG A 330 82.19 5.08 -105.65
N GLU A 331 81.27 5.73 -106.36
CA GLU A 331 81.19 5.66 -107.83
C GLU A 331 82.46 6.21 -108.51
N ALA A 332 83.04 7.30 -107.98
CA ALA A 332 84.31 7.85 -108.47
C ALA A 332 85.53 6.94 -108.18
N LEU A 333 85.56 6.30 -107.00
CA LEU A 333 86.59 5.34 -106.64
C LEU A 333 86.52 4.08 -107.50
N GLU A 334 85.33 3.53 -107.74
CA GLU A 334 85.12 2.40 -108.64
C GLU A 334 85.55 2.71 -110.07
N ALA A 335 85.19 3.89 -110.59
CA ALA A 335 85.65 4.35 -111.90
C ALA A 335 87.18 4.48 -111.97
N ARG A 336 87.83 4.95 -110.89
CA ARG A 336 89.29 5.06 -110.81
C ARG A 336 89.98 3.69 -110.75
N VAL A 337 89.42 2.73 -110.01
CA VAL A 337 89.92 1.35 -109.96
C VAL A 337 89.83 0.70 -111.33
N MET A 338 88.69 0.82 -112.01
CA MET A 338 88.50 0.30 -113.38
C MET A 338 89.46 0.94 -114.39
N SER A 339 89.71 2.25 -114.27
CA SER A 339 90.71 2.96 -115.10
C SER A 339 92.12 2.40 -114.88
N LEU A 340 92.53 2.20 -113.63
CA LEU A 340 93.85 1.67 -113.28
C LEU A 340 94.02 0.21 -113.70
N GLU A 341 92.97 -0.60 -113.64
CA GLU A 341 93.01 -1.97 -114.16
C GLU A 341 93.19 -2.02 -115.68
N ASN A 342 92.55 -1.11 -116.42
CA ASN A 342 92.70 -1.00 -117.86
C ASN A 342 94.11 -0.52 -118.24
N GLU A 343 94.64 0.46 -117.51
CA GLU A 343 96.02 0.96 -117.69
C GLU A 343 97.05 -0.14 -117.41
N ARG A 344 96.85 -0.95 -116.36
CA ARG A 344 97.70 -2.09 -116.02
C ARG A 344 97.62 -3.22 -117.08
N LYS A 345 96.46 -3.44 -117.70
CA LYS A 345 96.31 -4.39 -118.83
C LYS A 345 97.04 -3.89 -120.07
N LEU A 346 96.94 -2.60 -120.39
CA LEU A 346 97.65 -1.99 -121.51
C LEU A 346 99.17 -2.08 -121.34
N LEU A 347 99.67 -1.78 -120.13
CA LEU A 347 101.09 -1.83 -119.80
C LEU A 347 101.65 -3.27 -119.87
N ARG A 348 100.85 -4.30 -119.58
CA ARG A 348 101.25 -5.70 -119.76
C ARG A 348 101.36 -6.12 -121.22
N ILE A 349 100.51 -5.58 -122.09
CA ILE A 349 100.56 -5.85 -123.53
C ILE A 349 101.78 -5.15 -124.14
N SER A 350 102.06 -3.90 -123.75
CA SER A 350 103.25 -3.17 -124.23
C SER A 350 104.57 -3.75 -123.73
N LEU A 351 104.61 -4.35 -122.53
CA LEU A 351 105.82 -5.02 -122.02
C LEU A 351 106.14 -6.33 -122.76
N ALA A 352 105.12 -7.08 -123.19
CA ALA A 352 105.31 -8.29 -123.99
C ALA A 352 105.80 -7.99 -125.41
N ASP A 353 105.35 -6.88 -126.02
CA ASP A 353 105.80 -6.45 -127.35
C ASP A 353 107.22 -5.85 -127.33
N LEU A 354 107.64 -5.23 -126.22
CA LEU A 354 108.99 -4.64 -126.08
C LEU A 354 110.08 -5.69 -125.81
N GLU A 355 109.77 -6.79 -125.13
CA GLU A 355 110.72 -7.91 -124.92
C GLU A 355 110.96 -8.72 -126.22
N ALA A 356 110.02 -8.73 -127.17
CA ALA A 356 110.18 -9.34 -128.48
C ALA A 356 110.96 -8.46 -129.49
N GLN A 357 110.94 -7.12 -129.32
CA GLN A 357 111.65 -6.16 -130.19
C GLN A 357 113.10 -5.87 -129.76
N SER A 358 113.47 -6.17 -128.50
CA SER A 358 114.83 -5.96 -127.98
C SER A 358 115.88 -6.96 -128.49
N GLY A 359 115.46 -8.10 -129.07
CA GLY A 359 116.38 -9.11 -129.63
C GLY A 359 116.72 -8.92 -131.12
N THR A 360 116.00 -8.05 -131.83
CA THR A 360 116.16 -7.83 -133.29
C THR A 360 116.70 -6.43 -133.63
N LEU A 361 116.85 -5.55 -132.62
CA LEU A 361 117.49 -4.24 -132.68
C LEU A 361 118.92 -4.25 -132.08
N GLU A 362 119.58 -5.40 -132.13
CA GLU A 362 121.03 -5.50 -131.96
C GLU A 362 121.74 -4.68 -133.05
N MET A 363 121.34 -4.94 -134.28
CA MET A 363 122.28 -4.97 -135.40
C MET A 363 122.52 -3.62 -136.09
N GLN A 364 121.66 -2.62 -135.82
CA GLN A 364 121.24 -1.69 -136.88
C GLN A 364 121.50 -0.20 -136.67
N LEU A 365 122.17 0.24 -135.61
CA LEU A 365 122.53 1.67 -135.46
C LEU A 365 123.97 1.90 -134.99
N SER A 366 124.87 1.01 -135.46
CA SER A 366 126.28 1.28 -135.77
C SER A 366 126.44 2.00 -137.12
N GLU A 367 125.34 2.36 -137.80
CA GLU A 367 125.35 2.77 -139.22
C GLU A 367 124.53 4.06 -139.49
N ARG A 368 124.32 4.89 -138.45
CA ARG A 368 123.83 6.28 -138.56
C ARG A 368 124.56 7.21 -137.57
N GLU A 369 125.88 7.18 -137.58
CA GLU A 369 126.70 8.26 -138.13
C GLU A 369 126.01 9.17 -139.16
N ASP A 370 126.23 10.48 -138.96
CA ASP A 370 126.17 11.54 -139.95
C ASP A 370 124.84 11.84 -140.65
N GLN A 371 123.93 12.49 -139.92
CA GLN A 371 123.22 13.66 -140.45
C GLN A 371 122.45 14.47 -139.38
N LEU A 372 122.79 15.76 -139.31
CA LEU A 372 121.98 16.92 -138.91
C LEU A 372 122.03 17.42 -137.45
N SER A 373 123.03 18.27 -137.22
CA SER A 373 123.01 19.39 -136.27
C SER A 373 121.96 20.46 -136.64
N ARG A 374 121.39 21.16 -135.63
CA ARG A 374 121.34 22.64 -135.50
C ARG A 374 120.49 23.11 -134.30
N LYS A 375 121.13 23.94 -133.44
CA LYS A 375 120.65 25.12 -132.63
C LYS A 375 119.32 24.95 -131.85
N GLY A 376 119.18 25.27 -130.57
CA GLY A 376 119.81 26.26 -129.69
C GLY A 376 118.74 26.70 -128.64
N PRO A 377 119.09 27.42 -127.56
CA PRO A 377 118.44 27.39 -126.25
C PRO A 377 117.47 28.57 -125.97
N SER A 378 116.65 28.51 -124.91
CA SER A 378 116.15 29.61 -124.03
C SER A 378 114.92 29.10 -123.24
N GLU A 379 114.92 29.15 -121.90
CA GLU A 379 114.43 30.29 -121.09
C GLU A 379 112.98 30.69 -121.38
N GLU A 380 112.00 29.90 -120.92
CA GLU A 380 110.60 30.36 -120.87
C GLU A 380 109.73 29.59 -119.83
N GLN A 381 110.25 29.39 -118.62
CA GLN A 381 109.47 28.81 -117.50
C GLN A 381 109.55 29.65 -116.21
N LEU A 382 109.63 30.98 -116.35
CA LEU A 382 109.39 31.95 -115.27
C LEU A 382 108.43 33.08 -115.70
N ALA A 383 107.48 32.78 -116.60
CA ALA A 383 106.40 33.70 -117.00
C ALA A 383 104.99 33.18 -116.69
N ALA A 384 104.84 31.97 -116.14
CA ALA A 384 103.53 31.36 -115.86
C ALA A 384 102.91 31.75 -114.51
N VAL A 385 103.65 32.40 -113.60
CA VAL A 385 103.14 32.81 -112.27
C VAL A 385 102.57 34.24 -112.26
N ALA A 386 102.81 35.04 -113.30
CA ALA A 386 102.27 36.40 -113.39
C ALA A 386 100.80 36.45 -113.86
N LYS A 387 100.27 35.39 -114.49
CA LYS A 387 98.87 35.32 -114.97
C LYS A 387 97.86 34.88 -113.90
N GLU A 388 98.29 34.26 -112.81
CA GLU A 388 97.41 33.86 -111.70
C GLU A 388 97.04 35.03 -110.77
N ARG A 389 97.84 36.11 -110.75
CA ARG A 389 97.54 37.29 -109.92
C ARG A 389 96.39 38.14 -110.47
N ASP A 390 96.28 38.25 -111.79
CA ASP A 390 95.23 39.08 -112.42
C ASP A 390 93.85 38.37 -112.41
N LEU A 391 93.81 37.04 -112.31
CA LEU A 391 92.59 36.25 -112.14
C LEU A 391 92.00 36.35 -110.72
N LEU A 392 92.83 36.56 -109.70
CA LEU A 392 92.38 36.75 -108.31
C LEU A 392 91.90 38.18 -108.01
N GLN A 393 92.27 39.16 -108.83
CA GLN A 393 91.78 40.54 -108.70
C GLN A 393 90.40 40.73 -109.36
N ALA A 394 90.04 39.87 -110.33
CA ALA A 394 88.70 39.83 -110.92
C ALA A 394 87.67 39.09 -110.04
N SER A 395 88.08 38.08 -109.26
CA SER A 395 87.17 37.36 -108.33
C SER A 395 86.78 38.19 -107.09
N LEU A 396 87.62 39.15 -106.70
CA LEU A 396 87.33 40.10 -105.62
C LEU A 396 86.22 41.11 -106.01
N ALA A 397 86.22 41.59 -107.27
CA ALA A 397 85.16 42.47 -107.78
C ALA A 397 83.79 41.75 -107.91
N GLN A 398 83.80 40.45 -108.19
CA GLN A 398 82.59 39.62 -108.23
C GLN A 398 81.99 39.38 -106.82
N ALA A 399 82.83 39.28 -105.79
CA ALA A 399 82.40 39.17 -104.40
C ALA A 399 81.77 40.46 -103.85
N GLU A 400 82.25 41.64 -104.27
CA GLU A 400 81.68 42.94 -103.91
C GLU A 400 80.32 43.21 -104.59
N ALA A 401 80.11 42.71 -105.81
CA ALA A 401 78.81 42.74 -106.47
C ALA A 401 77.78 41.84 -105.77
N GLN A 402 78.19 40.65 -105.31
CA GLN A 402 77.32 39.73 -104.55
C GLN A 402 76.92 40.29 -103.17
N LYS A 403 77.81 41.04 -102.52
CA LYS A 403 77.52 41.75 -101.27
C LYS A 403 76.40 42.78 -101.42
N ASN A 404 76.35 43.51 -102.54
CA ASN A 404 75.29 44.51 -102.78
C ASN A 404 73.91 43.88 -103.05
N THR A 405 73.85 42.75 -103.78
CA THR A 405 72.60 41.97 -103.94
C THR A 405 72.11 41.33 -102.65
N LEU A 406 73.01 40.94 -101.73
CA LEU A 406 72.62 40.45 -100.40
C LEU A 406 72.08 41.59 -99.52
N ASN A 407 72.63 42.79 -99.65
CA ASN A 407 72.16 43.97 -98.90
C ASN A 407 70.76 44.42 -99.35
N GLU A 408 70.44 44.33 -100.64
CA GLU A 408 69.07 44.53 -101.14
C GLU A 408 68.08 43.45 -100.65
N ARG A 409 68.55 42.20 -100.52
CA ARG A 409 67.75 41.10 -99.94
C ARG A 409 67.43 41.32 -98.46
N VAL A 410 68.41 41.78 -97.67
CA VAL A 410 68.21 42.12 -96.25
C VAL A 410 67.21 43.29 -96.09
N MET A 411 67.27 44.30 -96.97
CA MET A 411 66.30 45.41 -96.94
C MET A 411 64.89 44.97 -97.37
N SER A 412 64.75 43.99 -98.26
CA SER A 412 63.45 43.39 -98.62
C SER A 412 62.86 42.53 -97.50
N GLN A 413 63.70 41.79 -96.77
CA GLN A 413 63.29 41.00 -95.60
C GLN A 413 62.94 41.90 -94.40
N GLY A 414 63.62 43.04 -94.23
CA GLY A 414 63.27 44.03 -93.21
C GLY A 414 61.87 44.62 -93.40
N ARG A 415 61.41 44.80 -94.65
CA ARG A 415 60.02 45.24 -94.94
C ARG A 415 59.00 44.13 -94.68
N GLN A 416 59.33 42.87 -94.98
CA GLN A 416 58.47 41.73 -94.62
C GLN A 416 58.31 41.56 -93.10
N ILE A 417 59.34 41.85 -92.31
CA ILE A 417 59.27 41.82 -90.85
C ILE A 417 58.37 42.95 -90.32
N GLN A 418 58.45 44.16 -90.89
CA GLN A 418 57.56 45.27 -90.55
C GLN A 418 56.08 44.99 -90.92
N ASP A 419 55.82 44.33 -92.04
CA ASP A 419 54.46 43.90 -92.40
C ASP A 419 53.93 42.79 -91.47
N MET A 420 54.79 41.88 -91.00
CA MET A 420 54.42 40.89 -89.97
C MET A 420 54.19 41.51 -88.59
N GLU A 421 54.94 42.55 -88.22
CA GLU A 421 54.71 43.32 -86.98
C GLU A 421 53.38 44.09 -87.04
N ALA A 422 53.00 44.63 -88.19
CA ALA A 422 51.68 45.24 -88.40
C ALA A 422 50.53 44.19 -88.32
N GLN A 423 50.76 42.96 -88.79
CA GLN A 423 49.82 41.85 -88.64
C GLN A 423 49.72 41.35 -87.17
N LEU A 424 50.77 41.47 -86.37
CA LEU A 424 50.75 41.16 -84.93
C LEU A 424 49.96 42.19 -84.12
N VAL A 425 49.94 43.46 -84.54
CA VAL A 425 49.08 44.49 -83.92
C VAL A 425 47.59 44.22 -84.20
N ALA A 426 47.23 43.66 -85.35
CA ALA A 426 45.86 43.23 -85.65
C ALA A 426 45.40 41.98 -84.86
N LEU A 427 46.33 41.19 -84.31
CA LEU A 427 46.03 40.08 -83.38
C LEU A 427 45.78 40.54 -81.93
N SER A 428 45.99 41.81 -81.61
CA SER A 428 45.65 42.35 -80.28
C SER A 428 44.13 42.49 -80.05
N ASP A 429 43.32 42.59 -81.10
CA ASP A 429 41.85 42.58 -80.98
C ASP A 429 41.30 41.20 -80.56
N VAL A 430 42.00 40.10 -80.89
CA VAL A 430 41.66 38.74 -80.43
C VAL A 430 41.95 38.54 -78.94
N THR A 431 42.86 39.32 -78.36
CA THR A 431 43.13 39.25 -76.91
C THR A 431 42.01 39.87 -76.07
N VAL A 432 41.31 40.87 -76.61
CA VAL A 432 40.15 41.47 -75.93
C VAL A 432 38.96 40.51 -75.91
N GLU A 433 38.68 39.81 -77.02
CA GLU A 433 37.64 38.77 -77.04
C GLU A 433 37.97 37.57 -76.13
N ARG A 434 39.25 37.18 -76.06
CA ARG A 434 39.71 36.12 -75.14
C ARG A 434 39.54 36.53 -73.67
N ASP A 435 39.81 37.78 -73.34
CA ASP A 435 39.72 38.26 -71.97
C ASP A 435 38.25 38.48 -71.54
N LEU A 436 37.36 38.89 -72.46
CA LEU A 436 35.91 38.90 -72.25
C LEU A 436 35.32 37.49 -72.08
N LEU A 437 35.80 36.50 -72.85
CA LEU A 437 35.40 35.11 -72.69
C LEU A 437 35.91 34.50 -71.37
N ARG A 438 37.09 34.93 -70.88
CA ARG A 438 37.58 34.56 -69.54
C ARG A 438 36.71 35.15 -68.44
N GLU A 439 36.36 36.43 -68.54
CA GLU A 439 35.49 37.10 -67.57
C GLU A 439 34.09 36.47 -67.55
N SER A 440 33.55 36.09 -68.72
CA SER A 440 32.29 35.34 -68.82
C SER A 440 32.38 33.92 -68.25
N LEU A 441 33.50 33.22 -68.43
CA LEU A 441 33.73 31.88 -67.86
C LEU A 441 33.93 31.94 -66.35
N ASP A 442 34.60 32.96 -65.84
CA ASP A 442 34.79 33.17 -64.40
C ASP A 442 33.45 33.57 -63.74
N GLY A 443 32.63 34.37 -64.40
CA GLY A 443 31.24 34.63 -63.98
C GLY A 443 30.39 33.35 -63.89
N GLN A 444 30.45 32.48 -64.90
CA GLN A 444 29.75 31.18 -64.87
C GLN A 444 30.31 30.23 -63.80
N ARG A 445 31.62 30.23 -63.57
CA ARG A 445 32.24 29.45 -62.48
C ARG A 445 31.80 29.93 -61.11
N GLN A 446 31.61 31.23 -60.95
CA GLN A 446 31.15 31.83 -59.71
C GLN A 446 29.67 31.52 -59.46
N GLU A 447 28.81 31.52 -60.48
CA GLU A 447 27.44 31.02 -60.39
C GLU A 447 27.38 29.53 -60.03
N VAL A 448 28.23 28.69 -60.63
CA VAL A 448 28.31 27.27 -60.29
C VAL A 448 28.81 27.06 -58.86
N ALA A 449 29.76 27.86 -58.37
CA ALA A 449 30.24 27.80 -56.99
C ALA A 449 29.14 28.17 -55.99
N VAL A 450 28.37 29.23 -56.26
CA VAL A 450 27.21 29.62 -55.43
C VAL A 450 26.13 28.54 -55.47
N SER A 451 25.83 27.99 -56.65
CA SER A 451 24.88 26.87 -56.79
C SER A 451 25.33 25.61 -56.06
N GLN A 452 26.64 25.33 -55.98
CA GLN A 452 27.18 24.20 -55.22
C GLN A 452 27.14 24.44 -53.70
N GLU A 453 27.35 25.67 -53.24
CA GLU A 453 27.15 26.04 -51.83
C GLU A 453 25.68 25.92 -51.41
N ASP A 454 24.75 26.37 -52.25
CA ASP A 454 23.33 26.24 -51.95
C ASP A 454 22.86 24.77 -51.97
N PHE A 455 23.45 23.95 -52.85
CA PHE A 455 23.23 22.50 -52.82
C PHE A 455 23.76 21.85 -51.53
N ARG A 456 24.96 22.23 -51.08
CA ARG A 456 25.52 21.76 -49.79
C ARG A 456 24.64 22.20 -48.62
N ARG A 457 24.18 23.44 -48.60
CA ARG A 457 23.23 23.93 -47.57
C ARG A 457 21.92 23.16 -47.57
N ALA A 458 21.43 22.74 -48.74
CA ALA A 458 20.22 21.92 -48.84
C ALA A 458 20.47 20.49 -48.34
N GLU A 459 21.65 19.92 -48.62
CA GLU A 459 22.07 18.60 -48.15
C GLU A 459 22.26 18.58 -46.63
N ASP A 460 22.89 19.61 -46.06
CA ASP A 460 23.04 19.79 -44.61
C ASP A 460 21.66 19.88 -43.91
N ARG A 461 20.70 20.61 -44.48
CA ARG A 461 19.32 20.67 -43.96
C ARG A 461 18.60 19.33 -44.05
N LEU A 462 18.87 18.54 -45.10
CA LEU A 462 18.26 17.22 -45.26
C LEU A 462 18.82 16.24 -44.22
N LEU A 463 20.12 16.29 -43.95
CA LEU A 463 20.79 15.54 -42.88
C LEU A 463 20.28 15.95 -41.50
N GLU A 464 20.13 17.25 -41.25
CA GLU A 464 19.55 17.78 -40.01
C GLU A 464 18.11 17.30 -39.82
N MET A 465 17.29 17.32 -40.88
CA MET A 465 15.93 16.81 -40.84
C MET A 465 15.87 15.29 -40.58
N GLN A 466 16.79 14.51 -41.15
CA GLN A 466 16.91 13.06 -40.87
C GLN A 466 17.39 12.78 -39.44
N MET A 467 18.30 13.60 -38.89
CA MET A 467 18.68 13.52 -37.46
C MET A 467 17.49 13.85 -36.55
N VAL A 468 16.70 14.87 -36.86
CA VAL A 468 15.51 15.21 -36.09
C VAL A 468 14.46 14.09 -36.19
N GLN A 469 14.27 13.47 -37.36
CA GLN A 469 13.35 12.34 -37.52
C GLN A 469 13.81 11.11 -36.71
N SER A 470 15.09 10.72 -36.81
CA SER A 470 15.64 9.61 -36.03
C SER A 470 15.61 9.89 -34.51
N SER A 471 15.84 11.14 -34.10
CA SER A 471 15.71 11.58 -32.71
C SER A 471 14.26 11.48 -32.21
N ASN A 472 13.29 11.94 -33.02
CA ASN A 472 11.86 11.82 -32.69
C ASN A 472 11.41 10.36 -32.62
N GLU A 473 11.88 9.50 -33.52
CA GLU A 473 11.60 8.06 -33.44
C GLU A 473 12.20 7.43 -32.18
N ALA A 474 13.42 7.81 -31.80
CA ALA A 474 14.05 7.34 -30.57
C ALA A 474 13.27 7.80 -29.33
N LEU A 475 12.80 9.05 -29.31
CA LEU A 475 11.94 9.59 -28.25
C LEU A 475 10.58 8.88 -28.19
N SER A 476 9.94 8.60 -29.33
CA SER A 476 8.70 7.82 -29.38
C SER A 476 8.89 6.40 -28.85
N ARG A 477 9.96 5.70 -29.24
CA ARG A 477 10.28 4.37 -28.69
C ARG A 477 10.58 4.42 -27.19
N GLN A 478 11.20 5.49 -26.70
CA GLN A 478 11.46 5.68 -25.28
C GLN A 478 10.17 5.95 -24.50
N ALA A 479 9.23 6.71 -25.06
CA ALA A 479 7.91 6.93 -24.49
C ALA A 479 7.09 5.63 -24.43
N GLU A 480 7.07 4.84 -25.50
CA GLU A 480 6.41 3.53 -25.54
C GLU A 480 6.97 2.56 -24.49
N ARG A 481 8.30 2.51 -24.33
CA ARG A 481 8.95 1.71 -23.28
C ARG A 481 8.56 2.17 -21.89
N ALA A 482 8.57 3.48 -21.64
CA ALA A 482 8.17 4.04 -20.35
C ALA A 482 6.68 3.74 -20.03
N GLU A 483 5.82 3.70 -21.04
CA GLU A 483 4.42 3.33 -20.88
C GLU A 483 4.24 1.82 -20.61
N GLN A 484 4.99 0.96 -21.31
CA GLN A 484 5.05 -0.47 -21.00
C GLN A 484 5.56 -0.74 -19.59
N ASP A 485 6.61 -0.06 -19.15
CA ASP A 485 7.15 -0.18 -17.79
C ASP A 485 6.12 0.29 -16.74
N ARG A 486 5.36 1.36 -17.02
CA ARG A 486 4.25 1.78 -16.16
C ARG A 486 3.15 0.73 -16.08
N LEU A 487 2.77 0.11 -17.19
CA LEU A 487 1.75 -0.95 -17.21
C LEU A 487 2.23 -2.20 -16.44
N LEU A 488 3.49 -2.59 -16.61
CA LEU A 488 4.08 -3.70 -15.85
C LEU A 488 4.17 -3.39 -14.36
N SER A 489 4.56 -2.17 -14.00
CA SER A 489 4.63 -1.72 -12.60
C SER A 489 3.23 -1.64 -11.96
N ALA A 490 2.23 -1.14 -12.70
CA ALA A 490 0.83 -1.12 -12.26
C ALA A 490 0.28 -2.54 -12.09
N SER A 491 0.61 -3.47 -12.99
CA SER A 491 0.25 -4.89 -12.86
C SER A 491 0.92 -5.53 -11.65
N ALA A 492 2.20 -5.24 -11.39
CA ALA A 492 2.93 -5.76 -10.23
C ALA A 492 2.35 -5.22 -8.91
N LEU A 493 2.04 -3.92 -8.85
CA LEU A 493 1.34 -3.30 -7.72
C LEU A 493 -0.04 -3.92 -7.50
N GLY A 494 -0.79 -4.17 -8.58
CA GLY A 494 -2.08 -4.86 -8.52
C GLY A 494 -1.96 -6.27 -7.93
N ALA A 495 -0.93 -7.03 -8.33
CA ALA A 495 -0.66 -8.36 -7.78
C ALA A 495 -0.28 -8.32 -6.30
N VAL A 496 0.56 -7.37 -5.88
CA VAL A 496 0.94 -7.18 -4.47
C VAL A 496 -0.26 -6.79 -3.62
N LEU A 497 -1.11 -5.87 -4.09
CA LEU A 497 -2.32 -5.47 -3.37
C LEU A 497 -3.32 -6.64 -3.24
N LEU A 498 -3.43 -7.48 -4.27
CA LEU A 498 -4.24 -8.70 -4.21
C LEU A 498 -3.70 -9.69 -3.16
N ASP A 499 -2.39 -9.93 -3.15
CA ASP A 499 -1.74 -10.80 -2.16
C ASP A 499 -1.93 -10.27 -0.72
N ASP A 500 -1.76 -8.96 -0.53
CA ASP A 500 -1.96 -8.31 0.77
C ASP A 500 -3.42 -8.38 1.22
N SER A 501 -4.38 -8.26 0.28
CA SER A 501 -5.81 -8.43 0.58
C SER A 501 -6.18 -9.86 0.97
N LEU A 502 -5.54 -10.86 0.37
CA LEU A 502 -5.71 -12.27 0.74
C LEU A 502 -5.12 -12.52 2.14
N ARG A 503 -3.93 -11.97 2.41
CA ARG A 503 -3.28 -12.09 3.72
C ARG A 503 -4.08 -11.42 4.84
N MET A 504 -4.67 -10.26 4.57
CA MET A 504 -5.59 -9.59 5.50
C MET A 504 -6.84 -10.43 5.77
N ARG A 505 -7.39 -11.09 4.74
CA ARG A 505 -8.53 -12.00 4.90
C ARG A 505 -8.17 -13.23 5.74
N ASP A 506 -6.99 -13.80 5.55
CA ASP A 506 -6.50 -14.92 6.34
C ASP A 506 -6.25 -14.54 7.81
N LEU A 507 -5.64 -13.37 8.04
CA LEU A 507 -5.45 -12.83 9.39
C LEU A 507 -6.78 -12.58 10.10
N GLN A 508 -7.78 -12.06 9.38
CA GLN A 508 -9.11 -11.87 9.93
C GLN A 508 -9.79 -13.20 10.26
N GLY A 509 -9.63 -14.21 9.40
CA GLY A 509 -10.07 -15.58 9.69
C GLY A 509 -9.39 -16.19 10.92
N GLN A 510 -8.10 -15.94 11.13
CA GLN A 510 -7.39 -16.36 12.35
C GLN A 510 -7.91 -15.63 13.60
N LEU A 511 -8.24 -14.34 13.47
CA LEU A 511 -8.78 -13.53 14.55
C LEU A 511 -10.18 -14.02 14.96
N ASP A 512 -11.03 -14.33 14.00
CA ASP A 512 -12.35 -14.92 14.26
C ASP A 512 -12.23 -16.30 14.94
N GLN A 513 -11.25 -17.11 14.55
CA GLN A 513 -10.97 -18.39 15.21
C GLN A 513 -10.48 -18.22 16.65
N THR A 514 -9.62 -17.24 16.93
CA THR A 514 -9.14 -17.00 18.31
C THR A 514 -10.25 -16.42 19.18
N TRP A 515 -11.10 -15.55 18.64
CA TRP A 515 -12.32 -15.09 19.33
C TRP A 515 -13.29 -16.22 19.62
N GLY A 516 -13.50 -17.13 18.66
CA GLY A 516 -14.31 -18.33 18.87
C GLY A 516 -13.76 -19.21 20.01
N LYS A 517 -12.45 -19.44 20.05
CA LYS A 517 -11.79 -20.17 21.14
C LYS A 517 -11.91 -19.45 22.48
N LEU A 518 -11.70 -18.13 22.51
CA LEU A 518 -11.82 -17.32 23.72
C LEU A 518 -13.26 -17.36 24.28
N SER A 519 -14.26 -17.28 23.40
CA SER A 519 -15.66 -17.43 23.78
C SER A 519 -15.94 -18.81 24.37
N GLN A 520 -15.42 -19.88 23.76
CA GLN A 520 -15.55 -21.24 24.28
C GLN A 520 -14.90 -21.39 25.66
N THR A 521 -13.68 -20.86 25.84
CA THR A 521 -13.00 -20.91 27.14
C THR A 521 -13.75 -20.11 28.20
N LYS A 522 -14.36 -18.98 27.83
CA LYS A 522 -15.19 -18.20 28.74
C LYS A 522 -16.44 -18.99 29.16
N THR A 523 -17.13 -19.62 28.22
CA THR A 523 -18.29 -20.46 28.57
C THR A 523 -17.92 -21.66 29.44
N MET A 524 -16.73 -22.24 29.23
CA MET A 524 -16.23 -23.30 30.12
C MET A 524 -15.87 -22.77 31.51
N LEU A 525 -15.28 -21.57 31.60
CA LEU A 525 -14.98 -20.92 32.87
C LEU A 525 -16.27 -20.64 33.66
N ASP A 526 -17.26 -20.01 33.02
CA ASP A 526 -18.56 -19.71 33.62
C ASP A 526 -19.25 -21.01 34.11
N ALA A 527 -19.16 -22.10 33.33
CA ALA A 527 -19.68 -23.41 33.74
C ALA A 527 -18.92 -24.01 34.93
N THR A 528 -17.59 -23.86 34.98
CA THR A 528 -16.80 -24.33 36.13
C THR A 528 -17.07 -23.51 37.40
N GLU A 529 -17.30 -22.20 37.27
CA GLU A 529 -17.67 -21.33 38.39
C GLU A 529 -19.04 -21.73 38.95
N GLN A 530 -20.03 -21.96 38.07
CA GLN A 530 -21.34 -22.47 38.49
C GLN A 530 -21.25 -23.84 39.18
N ALA A 531 -20.42 -24.76 38.66
CA ALA A 531 -20.21 -26.07 39.28
C ALA A 531 -19.54 -25.95 40.67
N LEU A 532 -18.58 -25.03 40.82
CA LEU A 532 -17.93 -24.76 42.11
C LEU A 532 -18.92 -24.18 43.13
N GLU A 533 -19.78 -23.27 42.69
CA GLU A 533 -20.80 -22.67 43.55
C GLU A 533 -21.85 -23.70 44.00
N GLN A 534 -22.28 -24.58 43.09
CA GLN A 534 -23.12 -25.73 43.44
C GLN A 534 -22.43 -26.67 44.44
N GLN A 535 -21.12 -26.90 44.28
CA GLN A 535 -20.34 -27.71 45.22
C GLN A 535 -20.24 -27.07 46.61
N LYS A 536 -20.07 -25.75 46.69
CA LYS A 536 -20.09 -25.01 47.95
C LYS A 536 -21.45 -25.12 48.63
N GLN A 537 -22.54 -24.86 47.91
CA GLN A 537 -23.90 -24.99 48.45
C GLN A 537 -24.19 -26.42 48.93
N ALA A 538 -23.73 -27.44 48.20
CA ALA A 538 -23.85 -28.83 48.62
C ALA A 538 -23.04 -29.14 49.90
N ARG A 539 -21.84 -28.57 50.05
CA ARG A 539 -21.03 -28.70 51.27
C ARG A 539 -21.70 -27.99 52.45
N GLU A 540 -22.17 -26.77 52.28
CA GLU A 540 -22.88 -26.02 53.32
C GLU A 540 -24.15 -26.76 53.77
N ALA A 541 -24.91 -27.34 52.82
CA ALA A 541 -26.06 -28.17 53.14
C ALA A 541 -25.67 -29.42 53.94
N SER A 542 -24.60 -30.12 53.55
CA SER A 542 -24.08 -31.30 54.26
C SER A 542 -23.54 -30.94 55.65
N GLU A 543 -22.85 -29.81 55.80
CA GLU A 543 -22.36 -29.31 57.09
C GLU A 543 -23.52 -28.91 58.01
N ALA A 544 -24.56 -28.27 57.47
CA ALA A 544 -25.77 -27.97 58.21
C ALA A 544 -26.50 -29.23 58.68
N GLU A 545 -26.56 -30.27 57.85
CA GLU A 545 -27.14 -31.56 58.20
C GLU A 545 -26.32 -32.29 59.28
N HIS A 546 -25.00 -32.33 59.14
CA HIS A 546 -24.12 -32.86 60.19
C HIS A 546 -24.23 -32.06 61.49
N GLY A 547 -24.36 -30.73 61.41
CA GLY A 547 -24.62 -29.87 62.57
C GLY A 547 -25.92 -30.24 63.28
N ARG A 548 -27.00 -30.49 62.54
CA ARG A 548 -28.28 -30.96 63.10
C ARG A 548 -28.15 -32.33 63.76
N GLN A 549 -27.50 -33.29 63.11
CA GLN A 549 -27.27 -34.62 63.68
C GLN A 549 -26.40 -34.57 64.93
N SER A 550 -25.38 -33.72 64.96
CA SER A 550 -24.55 -33.52 66.15
C SER A 550 -25.34 -32.87 67.29
N ALA A 551 -26.21 -31.90 66.99
CA ALA A 551 -27.06 -31.27 68.00
C ALA A 551 -28.08 -32.27 68.57
N GLU A 552 -28.67 -33.11 67.72
CA GLU A 552 -29.62 -34.16 68.12
C GLU A 552 -28.94 -35.21 69.00
N THR A 553 -27.77 -35.72 68.59
CA THR A 553 -27.00 -36.67 69.41
C THR A 553 -26.55 -36.05 70.73
N GLN A 554 -26.17 -34.78 70.76
CA GLN A 554 -25.82 -34.08 71.99
C GLN A 554 -27.02 -33.87 72.92
N ALA A 555 -28.20 -33.57 72.38
CA ALA A 555 -29.44 -33.51 73.16
C ALA A 555 -29.79 -34.87 73.78
N VAL A 556 -29.66 -35.96 73.02
CA VAL A 556 -29.86 -37.33 73.52
C VAL A 556 -28.84 -37.67 74.62
N LEU A 557 -27.58 -37.26 74.47
CA LEU A 557 -26.56 -37.46 75.50
C LEU A 557 -26.90 -36.69 76.78
N GLN A 558 -27.32 -35.42 76.67
CA GLN A 558 -27.74 -34.62 77.82
C GLN A 558 -28.95 -35.22 78.53
N GLU A 559 -29.93 -35.72 77.78
CA GLU A 559 -31.10 -36.42 78.34
C GLU A 559 -30.67 -37.68 79.10
N ARG A 560 -29.75 -38.46 78.52
CA ARG A 560 -29.18 -39.65 79.18
C ARG A 560 -28.37 -39.29 80.42
N GLU A 561 -27.58 -38.23 80.38
CA GLU A 561 -26.82 -37.73 81.54
C GLU A 561 -27.75 -37.27 82.65
N ALA A 562 -28.82 -36.52 82.32
CA ALA A 562 -29.84 -36.12 83.28
C ALA A 562 -30.57 -37.34 83.89
N TYR A 563 -30.87 -38.35 83.08
CA TYR A 563 -31.45 -39.61 83.54
C TYR A 563 -30.50 -40.39 84.46
N ILE A 564 -29.20 -40.47 84.12
CA ILE A 564 -28.18 -41.09 84.98
C ILE A 564 -28.04 -40.32 86.29
N ALA A 565 -28.03 -38.99 86.25
CA ALA A 565 -27.97 -38.14 87.45
C ALA A 565 -29.19 -38.38 88.34
N HIS A 566 -30.40 -38.48 87.75
CA HIS A 566 -31.61 -38.83 88.47
C HIS A 566 -31.52 -40.21 89.14
N LEU A 567 -31.10 -41.25 88.40
CA LEU A 567 -30.90 -42.59 88.96
C LEU A 567 -29.84 -42.61 90.07
N THR A 568 -28.77 -41.82 89.92
CA THR A 568 -27.72 -41.69 90.93
C THR A 568 -28.28 -41.06 92.21
N ALA A 569 -29.08 -40.00 92.08
CA ALA A 569 -29.77 -39.36 93.21
C ALA A 569 -30.77 -40.30 93.90
N GLU A 570 -31.51 -41.12 93.13
CA GLU A 570 -32.38 -42.17 93.68
C GLU A 570 -31.59 -43.24 94.44
N LEU A 571 -30.46 -43.69 93.87
CA LEU A 571 -29.56 -44.63 94.54
C LEU A 571 -29.00 -44.02 95.84
N ASP A 572 -28.53 -42.78 95.83
CA ASP A 572 -28.04 -42.09 97.02
C ASP A 572 -29.13 -41.94 98.09
N LYS A 573 -30.39 -41.72 97.69
CA LYS A 573 -31.54 -41.72 98.61
C LYS A 573 -31.79 -43.10 99.22
N ILE A 574 -31.64 -44.17 98.45
CA ILE A 574 -31.76 -45.56 98.94
C ILE A 574 -30.59 -45.89 99.89
N TYR A 575 -29.36 -45.53 99.53
CA TYR A 575 -28.15 -45.79 100.34
C TYR A 575 -28.07 -44.90 101.59
N GLY A 576 -28.57 -43.66 101.53
CA GLY A 576 -28.69 -42.74 102.65
C GLY A 576 -29.90 -43.02 103.57
N SER A 577 -30.79 -43.93 103.18
CA SER A 577 -31.95 -44.31 103.98
C SER A 577 -31.52 -45.01 105.28
N LYS A 578 -31.92 -44.43 106.42
CA LYS A 578 -31.66 -44.98 107.76
C LYS A 578 -32.56 -46.18 108.11
N SER A 579 -33.43 -46.61 107.19
CA SER A 579 -34.27 -47.79 107.38
C SER A 579 -33.46 -49.07 107.25
N TRP A 580 -33.31 -49.81 108.36
CA TRP A 580 -32.60 -51.08 108.40
C TRP A 580 -33.22 -52.15 107.48
N ARG A 581 -34.55 -52.06 107.22
CA ARG A 581 -35.26 -52.99 106.32
C ARG A 581 -34.85 -52.84 104.86
N VAL A 582 -34.46 -51.64 104.43
CA VAL A 582 -34.04 -51.35 103.05
C VAL A 582 -32.54 -51.65 102.84
N THR A 583 -31.72 -51.38 103.85
CA THR A 583 -30.26 -51.53 103.75
C THR A 583 -29.73 -52.92 104.13
N ALA A 584 -30.51 -53.76 104.81
CA ALA A 584 -30.09 -55.12 105.20
C ALA A 584 -29.79 -56.08 104.03
N PRO A 585 -30.63 -56.18 102.97
CA PRO A 585 -30.33 -57.03 101.80
C PRO A 585 -29.08 -56.57 101.06
N MET A 586 -28.88 -55.24 100.92
CA MET A 586 -27.69 -54.68 100.26
C MET A 586 -26.40 -54.88 101.06
N ARG A 587 -26.44 -54.76 102.40
CA ARG A 587 -25.28 -55.07 103.26
C ARG A 587 -24.91 -56.56 103.18
N SER A 588 -25.90 -57.45 103.08
CA SER A 588 -25.68 -58.89 102.86
C SER A 588 -25.04 -59.18 101.49
N ALA A 589 -25.51 -58.55 100.42
CA ALA A 589 -24.92 -58.70 99.07
C ALA A 589 -23.50 -58.13 98.98
N ARG A 590 -23.23 -56.97 99.61
CA ARG A 590 -21.89 -56.37 99.65
C ARG A 590 -20.89 -57.22 100.44
N SER A 591 -21.32 -57.89 101.51
CA SER A 591 -20.48 -58.85 102.25
C SER A 591 -20.19 -60.14 101.46
N LYS A 592 -21.00 -60.49 100.45
CA LYS A 592 -20.75 -61.61 99.54
C LYS A 592 -19.79 -61.21 98.41
N LEU A 593 -19.93 -60.01 97.86
CA LEU A 593 -19.04 -59.47 96.81
C LEU A 593 -17.64 -59.12 97.33
N SER A 594 -17.48 -58.62 98.57
CA SER A 594 -16.16 -58.36 99.15
C SER A 594 -15.35 -59.63 99.45
N LYS A 595 -15.97 -60.81 99.36
CA LYS A 595 -15.28 -62.11 99.51
C LYS A 595 -14.81 -62.70 98.18
N ASN A 596 -15.26 -62.16 97.05
CA ASN A 596 -14.82 -62.53 95.71
C ASN A 596 -14.12 -61.36 95.02
N LYS A 597 -13.07 -60.83 95.67
CA LYS A 597 -12.04 -60.06 94.96
C LYS A 597 -10.89 -61.02 94.61
N PRO A 598 -10.58 -61.28 93.34
CA PRO A 598 -9.24 -61.70 92.96
C PRO A 598 -8.21 -60.59 93.24
#